data_AF-A0A1W9Q2U4-F1
#
_entry.id   AF-A0A1W9Q2U4-F1
#
_cell.length_a   1.000
_cell.length_b   1.000
_cell.length_c   1.000
_cell.angle_alpha   90.00
_cell.angle_beta   90.00
_cell.angle_gamma   90.00
#
_symmetry.space_group_name_H-M   'P 1'
#
loop_
_entity.id
_entity.type
_entity.pdbx_description
1 polymer ?
#
loop_
_entity_poly.entity_id
_entity_poly.type
_entity_poly.pdbx_seq_one_letter_code
_entity_poly.pdbx_strand_id
1 'polypeptide(L)'
;MWEKRLNDAGFEMVRWWHYFSPSAMRVLEWGHYFGLPSLIAHVLTRKWLLAPTRWNLRFTERFVRKYASVEPVDDGTFTFYIARKRP
;
A
#
# COMPACT_ATOMS: atom_id res chain seq x y z
N MET A 1 -2.43 -13.67 15.09
CA MET A 1 -3.47 -14.55 14.47
C MET A 1 -2.93 -15.35 13.28
N TRP A 2 -2.18 -14.73 12.36
CA TRP A 2 -1.65 -15.40 11.16
C TRP A 2 -0.65 -16.52 11.44
N GLU A 3 0.23 -16.35 12.42
CA GLU A 3 1.20 -17.38 12.81
C GLU A 3 0.52 -18.71 13.16
N LYS A 4 -0.52 -18.70 13.99
CA LYS A 4 -1.31 -19.89 14.31
C LYS A 4 -1.89 -20.54 13.05
N ARG A 5 -2.52 -19.74 12.18
CA ARG A 5 -3.14 -20.24 10.93
C ARG A 5 -2.12 -20.87 9.99
N LEU A 6 -0.93 -20.29 9.89
CA LEU A 6 0.17 -20.81 9.08
C LEU A 6 0.72 -22.10 9.66
N ASN A 7 0.92 -22.15 10.99
CA ASN A 7 1.33 -23.36 11.69
C ASN A 7 0.34 -24.52 11.52
N ASP A 8 -0.95 -24.24 11.67
CA ASP A 8 -2.02 -25.24 11.47
C ASP A 8 -2.07 -25.76 10.02
N ALA A 9 -1.67 -24.92 9.05
CA ALA A 9 -1.56 -25.27 7.64
C ALA A 9 -0.23 -25.97 7.25
N GLY A 10 0.60 -26.35 8.22
CA GLY A 10 1.87 -27.03 7.97
C GLY A 10 3.01 -26.10 7.52
N PHE A 11 2.88 -24.79 7.75
CA PHE A 11 3.97 -23.83 7.56
C PHE A 11 4.69 -23.54 8.88
N GLU A 12 5.93 -23.10 8.78
CA GLU A 12 6.73 -22.57 9.86
C GLU A 12 6.94 -21.07 9.59
N MET A 13 6.67 -20.23 10.59
CA MET A 13 6.93 -18.79 10.49
C MET A 13 8.43 -18.53 10.59
N VAL A 14 9.03 -17.91 9.57
CA VAL A 14 10.46 -17.58 9.54
C VAL A 14 10.69 -16.18 10.11
N ARG A 15 9.91 -15.19 9.64
CA ARG A 15 10.04 -13.79 10.07
C ARG A 15 8.77 -13.02 9.73
N TRP A 16 8.46 -12.00 10.51
CA TRP A 16 7.43 -11.03 10.17
C TRP A 16 7.81 -9.64 10.70
N TRP A 17 7.22 -8.60 10.10
CA TRP A 17 7.35 -7.22 10.56
C TRP A 17 6.19 -6.38 10.04
N HIS A 18 5.87 -5.28 10.74
CA HIS A 18 5.00 -4.27 10.16
C HIS A 18 5.81 -3.30 9.31
N TYR A 19 5.23 -2.77 8.23
CA TYR A 19 5.95 -1.89 7.29
C TYR A 19 5.15 -0.66 6.85
N PHE A 20 3.85 -0.62 7.13
CA PHE A 20 2.98 0.46 6.68
C PHE A 20 2.62 1.36 7.85
N SER A 21 3.27 2.51 7.97
CA SER A 21 3.08 3.40 9.12
C SER A 21 1.64 3.95 9.17
N PRO A 22 1.14 4.33 10.37
CA PRO A 22 -0.19 4.95 10.49
C PRO A 22 -0.32 6.24 9.66
N SER A 23 0.76 6.98 9.46
CA SER A 23 0.76 8.18 8.62
C SER A 23 0.63 7.85 7.13
N ALA A 24 1.30 6.80 6.65
CA ALA A 24 1.13 6.29 5.29
C ALA A 24 -0.31 5.80 5.06
N MET A 25 -0.90 5.12 6.04
CA MET A 25 -2.30 4.69 5.99
C MET A 25 -3.27 5.86 5.83
N ARG A 26 -3.13 6.94 6.61
CA ARG A 26 -3.99 8.13 6.46
C ARG A 26 -3.88 8.78 5.09
N VAL A 27 -2.69 8.78 4.49
CA VAL A 27 -2.47 9.30 3.14
C VAL A 27 -3.07 8.37 2.08
N LEU A 28 -3.01 7.04 2.28
CA LEU A 28 -3.69 6.08 1.43
C LEU A 28 -5.21 6.32 1.41
N GLU A 29 -5.82 6.57 2.57
CA GLU A 29 -7.24 6.91 2.68
C GLU A 29 -7.61 8.16 1.89
N TRP A 30 -6.68 9.11 1.72
CA TRP A 30 -6.92 10.28 0.86
C TRP A 30 -7.14 9.91 -0.61
N GLY A 31 -6.58 8.78 -1.06
CA GLY A 31 -6.81 8.26 -2.41
C GLY A 31 -8.29 8.10 -2.75
N HIS A 32 -9.13 7.77 -1.75
CA HIS A 32 -10.57 7.69 -1.94
C HIS A 32 -11.19 9.06 -2.25
N TYR A 33 -10.78 10.12 -1.55
CA TYR A 33 -11.23 11.49 -1.82
C TYR A 33 -10.70 12.02 -3.17
N PHE A 34 -9.44 11.70 -3.51
CA PHE A 34 -8.85 12.04 -4.81
C PHE A 34 -9.44 11.25 -5.99
N GLY A 35 -10.33 10.28 -5.72
CA GLY A 35 -11.18 9.65 -6.72
C GLY A 35 -12.12 10.64 -7.41
N LEU A 36 -12.60 11.68 -6.71
CA LEU A 36 -13.52 12.67 -7.29
C LEU A 36 -12.85 13.54 -8.39
N PRO A 37 -11.68 14.16 -8.17
CA PRO A 37 -10.92 14.81 -9.24
C PRO A 37 -10.64 13.89 -10.44
N SER A 38 -10.34 12.62 -10.18
CA SER A 38 -10.09 11.62 -11.24
C SER A 38 -11.38 11.29 -12.00
N LEU A 39 -12.53 11.25 -11.32
CA LEU A 39 -13.84 11.11 -11.95
C LEU A 39 -14.18 12.31 -12.82
N ILE A 40 -13.90 13.54 -12.37
CA ILE A 40 -14.08 14.76 -13.19
C ILE A 40 -13.24 14.64 -14.47
N ALA A 41 -11.96 14.26 -14.35
CA ALA A 41 -11.11 14.01 -15.52
C ALA A 41 -11.70 12.94 -16.44
N HIS A 42 -12.24 11.86 -15.87
CA HIS A 42 -12.89 10.80 -16.64
C HIS A 42 -14.16 11.27 -17.34
N VAL A 43 -15.00 12.09 -16.71
CA VAL A 43 -16.22 12.62 -17.34
C VAL A 43 -15.85 13.53 -18.52
N LEU A 44 -14.82 14.37 -18.37
CA LEU A 44 -14.40 15.32 -19.41
C LEU A 44 -13.62 14.67 -20.56
N THR A 45 -12.76 13.68 -20.26
CA THR A 45 -11.79 13.14 -21.23
C THR A 45 -11.99 11.66 -21.54
N ARG A 46 -12.92 10.98 -20.85
CA ARG A 46 -13.10 9.52 -20.84
C ARG A 46 -11.87 8.74 -20.39
N LYS A 47 -10.91 9.41 -19.75
CA LYS A 47 -9.67 8.83 -19.22
C LYS A 47 -9.55 9.14 -17.74
N TRP A 48 -9.13 8.15 -16.95
CA TRP A 48 -8.86 8.32 -15.51
C TRP A 48 -7.58 9.11 -15.22
N LEU A 49 -6.72 9.24 -16.24
CA LEU A 49 -5.51 10.04 -16.25
C LEU A 49 -5.58 10.97 -17.47
N LEU A 50 -5.34 12.27 -17.28
CA LEU A 50 -5.31 13.23 -18.38
C LEU A 50 -4.33 12.81 -19.49
N ALA A 51 -3.16 12.30 -19.10
CA ALA A 51 -2.19 11.70 -20.00
C ALA A 51 -1.48 10.50 -19.32
N PRO A 52 -1.15 9.42 -20.06
CA PRO A 52 -0.42 8.26 -19.56
C PRO A 52 1.09 8.54 -19.52
N THR A 53 1.48 9.64 -18.88
CA THR A 53 2.85 10.14 -18.83
C THR A 53 3.26 10.41 -17.39
N ARG A 54 4.56 10.33 -17.10
CA ARG A 54 5.08 10.58 -15.73
C ARG A 54 4.76 11.98 -15.20
N TRP A 55 4.70 12.98 -16.07
CA TRP A 55 4.41 14.36 -15.65
C TRP A 55 3.03 14.48 -14.98
N ASN A 56 2.05 13.70 -15.44
CA ASN A 56 0.68 13.75 -14.93
C ASN A 56 0.60 13.29 -13.46
N LEU A 57 1.52 12.42 -13.04
CA LEU A 57 1.59 11.89 -11.66
C LEU A 57 2.72 12.51 -10.84
N ARG A 58 3.56 13.38 -11.40
CA ARG A 58 4.79 13.86 -10.74
C ARG A 58 4.52 14.53 -9.40
N PHE A 59 3.45 15.30 -9.29
CA PHE A 59 3.08 15.97 -8.04
C PHE A 59 2.60 14.98 -6.99
N THR A 60 1.73 14.05 -7.37
CA THR A 60 1.24 12.97 -6.51
C THR A 60 2.42 12.10 -6.05
N GLU A 61 3.29 11.65 -6.96
CA GLU A 61 4.46 10.85 -6.63
C GLU A 61 5.38 11.59 -5.65
N ARG A 62 5.71 12.85 -5.92
CA ARG A 62 6.58 13.64 -5.04
C ARG A 62 5.99 13.80 -3.64
N PHE A 63 4.66 13.94 -3.54
CA PHE A 63 3.97 14.06 -2.25
C PHE A 63 3.97 12.74 -1.48
N VAL A 64 3.61 11.63 -2.14
CA VAL A 64 3.44 10.31 -1.48
C VAL A 64 4.78 9.60 -1.22
N ARG A 65 5.84 9.92 -1.97
CA ARG A 65 7.14 9.24 -1.89
C ARG A 65 7.73 9.20 -0.48
N LYS A 66 7.55 10.24 0.33
CA LYS A 66 8.05 10.27 1.72
C LYS A 66 7.32 9.29 2.66
N TYR A 67 6.15 8.81 2.28
CA TYR A 67 5.37 7.82 3.03
C TYR A 67 5.60 6.39 2.52
N ALA A 68 6.20 6.24 1.33
CA ALA A 68 6.52 4.95 0.73
C ALA A 68 7.85 4.42 1.28
N SER A 69 7.81 3.82 2.47
CA SER A 69 8.94 3.09 3.06
C SER A 69 8.70 1.59 3.03
N VAL A 70 9.79 0.83 2.89
CA VAL A 70 9.82 -0.64 3.04
C VAL A 70 10.43 -1.06 4.37
N GLU A 71 10.91 -0.09 5.16
CA GLU A 71 11.54 -0.35 6.44
C GLU A 71 10.51 -0.84 7.46
N PRO A 72 10.91 -1.74 8.37
CA PRO A 72 10.07 -2.13 9.50
C PRO A 72 9.66 -0.93 10.35
N VAL A 73 8.42 -0.93 10.80
CA VAL A 73 7.84 0.06 11.71
C VAL A 73 7.19 -0.69 12.86
N ASP A 74 7.35 -0.23 14.10
CA ASP A 74 6.81 -0.95 15.25
C ASP A 74 5.27 -0.86 15.35
N ASP A 75 4.71 0.30 14.99
CA ASP A 75 3.26 0.60 15.06
C ASP A 75 2.55 0.49 13.70
N GLY A 76 3.13 -0.25 12.76
CA GLY A 76 2.61 -0.34 11.41
C GLY A 76 1.25 -1.05 11.31
N THR A 77 0.38 -0.54 10.44
CA THR A 77 -0.98 -1.04 10.26
C THR A 77 -1.04 -2.32 9.41
N PHE A 78 -0.04 -2.56 8.56
CA PHE A 78 0.06 -3.73 7.70
C PHE A 78 1.28 -4.56 8.09
N THR A 79 1.17 -5.89 7.97
CA THR A 79 2.22 -6.84 8.36
C THR A 79 2.64 -7.70 7.18
N PHE A 80 3.94 -7.84 6.99
CA PHE A 80 4.53 -8.79 6.05
C PHE A 80 4.96 -10.06 6.80
N TYR A 81 4.69 -11.22 6.21
CA TYR A 81 5.02 -12.53 6.79
C TYR A 81 5.85 -13.35 5.81
N ILE A 82 6.93 -13.94 6.29
CA ILE A 82 7.73 -14.94 5.59
C ILE A 82 7.52 -16.26 6.32
N ALA A 83 6.97 -17.25 5.62
CA ALA A 83 6.76 -18.59 6.13
C ALA A 83 7.28 -19.64 5.14
N ARG A 84 7.70 -20.79 5.67
CA ARG A 84 8.24 -21.91 4.90
C ARG A 84 7.36 -23.13 5.13
N LYS A 85 6.99 -23.84 4.06
CA LYS A 85 6.25 -25.11 4.20
C LYS A 85 7.17 -26.14 4.84
N ARG A 86 6.67 -26.84 5.86
CA ARG A 86 7.41 -27.97 6.46
C ARG A 86 7.49 -29.11 5.42
N PRO A 87 8.59 -29.87 5.40
CA PRO A 87 8.77 -30.98 4.48
C PRO A 87 7.68 -32.05 4.64
#